data_AF-R5GT29-F1
#
_entry.id   AF-R5GT29-F1
#
_cell.length_a   1.000
_cell.length_b   1.000
_cell.length_c   1.000
_cell.angle_alpha   90.00
_cell.angle_beta   90.00
_cell.angle_gamma   90.00
#
_symmetry.space_group_name_H-M   'P 1'
#
loop_
_entity.id
_entity.type
_entity.pdbx_description
1 polymer ?
#
loop_
_entity_poly.entity_id
_entity_poly.type
_entity_poly.pdbx_seq_one_letter_code
_entity_poly.pdbx_strand_id
1 'polypeptide(L)' 'MWVIISEERTTEDKVRYTAYGVRNSSYCIGDLCTDSDEILKFVRVLNAYEVSPVNARDIAEDYLAGGFPECVMSELEITA' A
#
# COMPACT_ATOMS: atom_id res chain seq x y z
N MET A 1 13.80 -1.25 1.30
CA MET A 1 12.96 -0.04 1.47
C MET A 1 11.90 -0.02 0.38
N TRP A 2 10.65 0.05 0.79
CA TRP A 2 9.48 0.22 -0.07
C TRP A 2 9.24 1.69 -0.36
N VAL A 3 8.83 1.98 -1.59
CA VAL A 3 8.46 3.32 -2.05
C VAL A 3 7.10 3.29 -2.71
N ILE A 4 6.37 4.40 -2.62
CA ILE A 4 5.08 4.57 -3.28
C ILE A 4 5.31 4.72 -4.78
N ILE A 5 4.41 4.13 -5.57
CA ILE A 5 4.25 4.39 -7.01
C ILE A 5 2.82 4.82 -7.30
N SER A 6 2.63 5.50 -8.42
CA SER A 6 1.32 5.92 -8.90
C SER A 6 1.23 5.74 -10.40
N GLU A 7 0.07 5.31 -10.88
CA GLU A 7 -0.24 5.15 -12.31
C GLU A 7 -1.60 5.78 -12.61
N GLU A 8 -1.72 6.56 -13.69
CA GLU A 8 -3.03 7.01 -14.17
C GLU A 8 -3.70 5.84 -14.90
N ARG A 9 -4.88 5.43 -14.41
CA ARG A 9 -5.67 4.36 -14.98
C ARG A 9 -7.03 4.88 -15.43
N THR A 10 -7.66 4.12 -16.31
CA THR A 10 -8.99 4.43 -16.84
C THR A 10 -9.89 3.20 -16.66
N THR A 11 -11.06 3.39 -16.06
CA THR A 11 -12.07 2.34 -15.94
C THR A 11 -12.72 2.03 -17.29
N GLU A 12 -13.50 0.94 -17.37
CA GLU A 12 -14.27 0.60 -18.57
C GLU A 12 -15.26 1.72 -18.97
N ASP A 13 -15.78 2.46 -17.98
CA ASP A 13 -16.67 3.62 -18.17
C ASP A 13 -15.92 4.92 -18.56
N LYS A 14 -14.63 4.83 -18.91
CA LYS A 14 -13.76 5.97 -19.26
C LYS A 14 -13.52 6.97 -18.13
N VAL A 15 -13.71 6.56 -16.88
CA VAL A 15 -13.37 7.39 -15.72
C VAL A 15 -11.89 7.24 -15.43
N ARG A 16 -11.18 8.36 -15.35
CA ARG A 16 -9.75 8.37 -14.98
C ARG A 16 -9.60 8.39 -13.47
N TYR A 17 -8.63 7.64 -12.97
CA TYR A 17 -8.25 7.65 -11.56
C TYR A 17 -6.75 7.44 -11.42
N THR A 18 -6.20 7.87 -10.29
CA THR A 18 -4.82 7.57 -9.91
C THR A 18 -4.82 6.32 -9.05
N ALA A 19 -4.17 5.27 -9.55
CA ALA A 19 -3.95 4.03 -8.82
C ALA A 19 -2.61 4.13 -8.09
N TYR A 20 -2.62 3.95 -6.77
CA TYR A 20 -1.42 3.90 -5.97
C TYR A 20 -0.97 2.47 -5.70
N GLY A 21 0.32 2.29 -5.52
CA GLY A 21 0.94 1.01 -5.19
C GLY A 21 2.27 1.19 -4.49
N VAL A 22 2.98 0.09 -4.28
CA VAL A 22 4.32 0.08 -3.67
C VAL A 22 5.29 -0.76 -4.48
N ARG A 23 6.57 -0.39 -4.44
CA ARG A 23 7.65 -1.21 -4.98
C ARG A 23 8.86 -1.20 -4.08
N ASN A 24 9.69 -2.23 -4.21
CA ASN A 24 11.08 -2.22 -3.75
C ASN A 24 12.01 -2.57 -4.92
N SER A 25 13.27 -2.89 -4.64
CA SER A 25 14.28 -3.19 -5.67
C SER A 25 13.97 -4.43 -6.54
N SER A 26 13.13 -5.34 -6.07
CA SER A 26 12.88 -6.64 -6.72
C SER A 26 11.41 -6.98 -6.93
N TYR A 27 10.48 -6.18 -6.39
CA TYR A 27 9.06 -6.48 -6.42
C TYR A 27 8.19 -5.22 -6.48
N CYS A 28 7.01 -5.35 -7.09
CA CYS A 28 6.08 -4.27 -7.34
C CYS A 28 4.65 -4.78 -7.14
N ILE A 29 3.85 -4.03 -6.40
CA ILE A 29 2.41 -4.24 -6.22
C ILE A 29 1.73 -2.93 -6.64
N GLY A 30 1.04 -2.97 -7.78
CA GLY A 30 0.27 -1.83 -8.28
C GLY A 30 -1.18 -1.90 -7.85
N ASP A 31 -1.90 -0.78 -8.01
CA ASP A 31 -3.37 -0.70 -7.91
C ASP A 31 -3.92 -1.27 -6.59
N LEU A 32 -3.36 -0.78 -5.48
CA LEU A 32 -3.78 -1.12 -4.13
C LEU A 32 -4.93 -0.25 -3.64
N CYS A 33 -4.87 1.06 -3.92
CA CYS A 33 -5.90 2.01 -3.53
C CYS A 33 -5.82 3.28 -4.38
N THR A 34 -6.79 4.17 -4.19
CA THR A 34 -6.87 5.48 -4.84
C THR A 34 -6.63 6.65 -3.88
N ASP A 35 -6.45 6.37 -2.59
CA ASP A 35 -6.21 7.35 -1.53
C ASP A 35 -4.71 7.45 -1.20
N SER A 36 -4.17 8.67 -1.28
CA SER A 36 -2.75 8.94 -1.06
C SER A 36 -2.31 8.81 0.40
N ASP A 37 -3.20 9.11 1.35
CA ASP A 37 -2.91 8.98 2.78
C ASP A 37 -2.94 7.51 3.19
N GLU A 38 -3.83 6.74 2.57
CA GLU A 38 -3.94 5.31 2.80
C GLU A 38 -2.70 4.55 2.33
N ILE A 39 -2.21 4.82 1.11
CA ILE A 39 -0.97 4.20 0.63
C ILE A 39 0.25 4.66 1.44
N LEU A 40 0.24 5.88 1.96
CA LEU A 40 1.31 6.39 2.83
C LEU A 40 1.38 5.60 4.14
N LYS A 41 0.23 5.30 4.74
CA LYS A 41 0.17 4.45 5.93
C LYS A 41 0.65 3.04 5.63
N PHE A 42 0.21 2.46 4.51
CA PHE A 42 0.63 1.13 4.07
C PHE A 42 2.16 1.03 3.89
N VAL A 43 2.78 1.97 3.17
CA VAL A 43 4.23 1.96 2.96
C VAL A 43 5.03 2.16 4.25
N ARG A 44 4.49 2.93 5.22
CA ARG A 44 5.10 3.09 6.55
C ARG A 44 5.14 1.76 7.29
N VAL A 45 4.05 0.99 7.28
CA VAL A 45 4.01 -0.36 7.88
C VAL A 45 5.04 -1.26 7.22
N LEU A 46 5.07 -1.31 5.89
CA LEU A 46 6.04 -2.16 5.18
C LEU A 46 7.49 -1.83 5.52
N ASN A 47 7.81 -0.55 5.71
CA ASN A 47 9.16 -0.11 6.05
C ASN A 47 9.50 -0.27 7.53
N ALA A 48 8.55 -0.03 8.43
CA ALA A 48 8.75 -0.17 9.88
C ALA A 48 9.08 -1.62 10.28
N TYR A 49 8.45 -2.60 9.61
CA TYR A 49 8.69 -4.02 9.84
C TYR A 49 9.65 -4.66 8.83
N GLU A 50 10.34 -3.86 8.02
CA GLU A 50 11.29 -4.34 6.98
C GLU A 50 10.72 -5.49 6.13
N VAL A 51 9.45 -5.36 5.73
CA VAL A 51 8.66 -6.44 5.15
C VAL A 51 9.31 -6.97 3.86
N SER A 52 9.41 -8.29 3.75
CA SER A 52 9.93 -8.97 2.56
C SER A 52 8.91 -8.95 1.40
N PRO A 53 9.35 -9.11 0.13
CA PRO A 53 8.43 -9.18 -1.00
C PRO A 53 7.32 -10.24 -0.86
N VAL A 54 7.64 -11.40 -0.27
CA VAL A 54 6.69 -12.51 -0.10
C VAL A 54 5.57 -12.08 0.84
N ASN A 55 5.94 -11.56 2.01
CA ASN A 55 4.97 -11.15 3.02
C ASN A 55 4.17 -9.90 2.59
N ALA A 56 4.78 -8.99 1.82
CA ALA A 56 4.10 -7.80 1.33
C ALA A 56 2.91 -8.11 0.44
N ARG A 57 2.96 -9.22 -0.31
CA ARG A 57 1.82 -9.69 -1.09
C ARG A 57 0.67 -10.14 -0.19
N ASP A 58 0.95 -10.98 0.80
CA ASP A 58 -0.08 -11.48 1.71
C ASP A 58 -0.74 -10.32 2.48
N ILE A 59 0.07 -9.36 2.95
CA ILE A 59 -0.41 -8.15 3.63
C ILE A 59 -1.27 -7.29 2.69
N ALA A 60 -0.90 -7.18 1.41
CA ALA A 60 -1.70 -6.46 0.41
C ALA A 60 -3.03 -7.15 0.13
N GLU A 61 -3.06 -8.47 0.06
CA GLU A 61 -4.30 -9.24 -0.12
C GLU A 61 -5.24 -9.07 1.09
N ASP A 62 -4.71 -9.13 2.32
CA ASP A 62 -5.46 -8.84 3.54
C ASP A 62 -5.97 -7.39 3.59
N TYR A 63 -5.15 -6.43 3.18
CA TYR A 63 -5.52 -5.02 3.08
C TYR A 63 -6.70 -4.81 2.13
N LEU A 64 -6.65 -5.41 0.93
CA LEU A 64 -7.74 -5.33 -0.05
C LEU A 64 -9.03 -6.02 0.42
N ALA A 65 -8.91 -7.03 1.28
CA ALA A 65 -10.04 -7.68 1.92
C ALA A 65 -10.65 -6.86 3.08
N GLY A 66 -10.09 -5.68 3.40
CA GLY A 66 -10.50 -4.85 4.53
C GLY A 66 -9.93 -5.31 5.88
N GLY A 67 -8.96 -6.22 5.87
CA GLY A 67 -8.38 -6.87 7.05
C GLY A 67 -7.27 -6.08 7.75
N PHE A 68 -7.01 -4.83 7.36
CA PHE A 68 -5.91 -4.08 7.96
C PHE A 68 -6.25 -3.66 9.39
N PRO A 69 -5.54 -4.14 10.42
CA PRO A 69 -5.91 -3.84 11.79
C PRO A 69 -5.62 -2.38 12.11
N GLU A 70 -6.63 -1.62 12.54
CA GLU A 70 -6.46 -0.25 13.08
C GLU A 70 -5.40 -0.19 14.20
N CYS A 71 -5.17 -1.32 14.88
CA CYS A 71 -4.14 -1.49 15.91
C CYS A 71 -2.72 -1.20 15.38
N VAL A 72 -2.36 -1.68 14.19
CA VAL A 72 -1.01 -1.50 13.61
C VAL A 72 -0.77 -0.04 13.23
N MET A 73 -1.83 0.64 12.78
CA MET A 73 -1.78 2.08 12.47
C MET A 73 -1.60 2.93 13.73
N SER A 74 -2.28 2.54 14.82
CA SER A 74 -2.23 3.27 16.10
C SER A 74 -0.83 3.23 16.74
N GLU A 75 -0.09 2.13 16.60
CA GLU A 75 1.28 2.01 17.12
C GLU A 75 2.29 2.89 16.36
N LEU A 76 2.06 3.13 15.07
CA LEU A 76 2.92 3.98 14.22
C LEU A 76 2.65 5.47 14.41
N GLU A 77 1.44 5.87 14.82
CA GLU A 77 1.12 7.27 15.15
C GLU A 77 1.69 7.71 16.51
N ILE A 78 1.95 6.78 17.43
CA ILE A 78 2.57 7.07 18.74
C ILE A 78 4.08 7.34 18.61
N THR A 79 4.70 6.94 17.50
CA THR A 79 6.15 6.99 17.29
C THR A 79 6.62 8.10 16.33
N ALA A 80 5.71 8.98 15.87
CA ALA A 80 5.99 10.08 14.93
C ALA A 80 6.19 11.45 15.61
#